data_AF-A0A3D0USF4-F1
#
_entry.id   AF-A0A3D0USF4-F1
#
_cell.length_a   1.000
_cell.length_b   1.000
_cell.length_c   1.000
_cell.angle_alpha   90.00
_cell.angle_beta   90.00
_cell.angle_gamma   90.00
#
_symmetry.space_group_name_H-M   'P 1'
#
loop_
_entity.id
_entity.type
_entity.pdbx_description
1 polymer ?
#
loop_
_entity_poly.entity_id
_entity_poly.type
_entity_poly.pdbx_seq_one_letter_code
_entity_poly.pdbx_strand_id
1 'polypeptide(L)'
;MTDISEEALKVAQQNVERHLSSIKTEIRLIWTDLLAFADNYTEVWTNHPIILVANLPYIPEQMFTQNAPDNVQKWEPKMAFVGGDDGLIYYRQLLDQMPLAMQSSTTCFFEMMTRQVEILAKEYEKSRHFEEVKTFHFNIRIVKATKII
;
A
#
# COMPACT_ATOMS: atom_id res chain seq x y z
N MET A 1 5.08 9.39 -4.44
CA MET A 1 5.16 7.92 -4.48
C MET A 1 6.38 7.49 -3.70
N THR A 2 6.27 6.39 -2.96
CA THR A 2 7.37 5.75 -2.27
C THR A 2 7.58 4.35 -2.81
N ASP A 3 8.81 3.86 -2.76
CA ASP A 3 9.15 2.46 -3.04
C ASP A 3 10.47 2.11 -2.33
N ILE A 4 10.68 0.83 -2.03
CA ILE A 4 11.93 0.31 -1.46
C ILE A 4 12.95 -0.02 -2.56
N SER A 5 12.53 -0.15 -3.82
CA SER A 5 13.42 -0.36 -4.97
C SER A 5 13.77 0.95 -5.66
N GLU A 6 15.06 1.28 -5.72
CA GLU A 6 15.55 2.41 -6.50
C GLU A 6 15.28 2.22 -8.00
N GLU A 7 15.36 1.00 -8.52
CA GLU A 7 15.05 0.65 -9.91
C GLU A 7 13.58 0.95 -10.24
N ALA A 8 12.66 0.58 -9.36
CA ALA A 8 11.24 0.91 -9.51
C ALA A 8 11.02 2.43 -9.54
N LEU A 9 11.72 3.19 -8.69
CA LEU A 9 11.63 4.66 -8.69
C LEU A 9 12.21 5.28 -9.96
N LYS A 10 13.29 4.72 -10.53
CA LYS A 10 13.82 5.16 -11.85
C LYS A 10 12.79 4.96 -12.95
N VAL A 11 12.09 3.83 -12.96
CA VAL A 11 11.00 3.58 -13.92
C VAL A 11 9.82 4.53 -13.68
N ALA A 12 9.45 4.78 -12.41
CA ALA A 12 8.41 5.74 -12.06
C ALA A 12 8.76 7.16 -12.54
N GLN A 13 10.02 7.59 -12.40
CA GLN A 13 10.50 8.87 -12.91
C GLN A 13 10.36 8.99 -14.43
N GLN A 14 10.75 7.94 -15.18
CA GLN A 14 10.57 7.90 -16.63
C GLN A 14 9.10 7.99 -17.04
N ASN A 15 8.20 7.34 -16.29
CA ASN A 15 6.76 7.42 -16.53
C ASN A 15 6.20 8.82 -16.25
N VAL A 16 6.66 9.47 -15.18
CA VAL A 16 6.31 10.86 -14.87
C VAL A 16 6.73 11.79 -16.01
N GLU A 17 7.98 11.70 -16.46
CA GLU A 17 8.49 12.53 -17.56
C GLU A 17 7.72 12.30 -18.86
N ARG A 18 7.45 11.05 -19.18
CA ARG A 18 6.77 10.66 -20.43
C ARG A 18 5.31 11.10 -20.46
N HIS A 19 4.60 10.99 -19.34
CA HIS A 19 3.13 11.10 -19.34
C HIS A 19 2.60 12.34 -18.63
N LEU A 20 3.36 12.93 -17.71
CA LEU A 20 2.90 13.99 -16.81
C LEU A 20 3.69 15.29 -16.96
N SER A 21 4.64 15.37 -17.89
CA SER A 21 5.49 16.56 -18.12
C SER A 21 4.70 17.83 -18.50
N SER A 22 3.50 17.68 -19.06
CA SER A 22 2.61 18.81 -19.38
C SER A 22 1.68 19.21 -18.23
N ILE A 23 1.61 18.41 -17.17
CA ILE A 23 0.72 18.63 -16.03
C ILE A 23 1.47 19.41 -14.96
N LYS A 24 0.92 20.55 -14.53
CA LYS A 24 1.43 21.31 -13.39
C LYS A 24 1.01 20.60 -12.09
N THR A 25 1.73 19.56 -11.72
CA THR A 25 1.55 18.83 -10.46
C THR A 25 2.91 18.55 -9.85
N GLU A 26 3.00 18.72 -8.53
CA GLU A 26 4.20 18.36 -7.78
C GLU A 26 4.18 16.84 -7.55
N ILE A 27 5.21 16.16 -8.05
CA ILE A 27 5.39 14.72 -7.87
C ILE A 27 6.73 14.51 -7.17
N ARG A 28 6.67 13.94 -5.96
CA ARG A 28 7.85 13.51 -5.22
C ARG A 28 7.97 11.99 -5.29
N LEU A 29 9.14 11.51 -5.70
CA LEU A 29 9.54 10.11 -5.65
C LEU A 29 10.53 9.97 -4.50
N ILE A 30 10.21 9.15 -3.50
CA ILE A 30 11.00 9.03 -2.28
C ILE A 30 11.38 7.56 -2.10
N TRP A 31 12.68 7.29 -2.00
CA TRP A 31 13.19 5.97 -1.67
C TRP A 31 13.12 5.76 -0.16
N THR A 32 12.22 4.88 0.27
CA THR A 32 11.91 4.64 1.68
C THR A 32 11.13 3.35 1.84
N ASP A 33 11.22 2.73 3.01
CA ASP A 33 10.31 1.67 3.40
C ASP A 33 8.97 2.28 3.85
N LEU A 34 7.92 2.04 3.06
CA LEU A 34 6.53 2.44 3.36
C LEU A 34 6.38 3.92 3.77
N LEU A 35 6.03 4.19 5.03
CA LEU A 35 5.84 5.53 5.60
C LEU A 35 6.99 5.96 6.53
N ALA A 36 8.14 5.29 6.53
CA ALA A 36 9.29 5.67 7.35
C ALA A 36 9.79 7.11 7.08
N PHE A 37 9.45 7.69 5.93
CA PHE A 37 9.71 9.09 5.61
C PHE A 37 8.79 10.08 6.34
N ALA A 38 7.60 9.67 6.79
CA ALA A 38 6.49 10.58 7.10
C ALA A 38 6.86 11.67 8.11
N ASP A 39 7.59 11.34 9.17
CA ASP A 39 8.00 12.31 10.20
C ASP A 39 8.98 13.37 9.68
N ASN A 40 9.73 13.09 8.61
CA ASN A 40 10.66 14.04 7.98
C ASN A 40 9.99 14.92 6.92
N TYR A 41 8.72 14.66 6.58
CA TYR A 41 7.97 15.32 5.51
C TYR A 41 6.61 15.82 6.01
N THR A 42 6.59 16.35 7.23
CA THR A 42 5.35 16.81 7.88
C THR A 42 4.61 17.88 7.08
N GLU A 43 5.30 18.66 6.27
CA GLU A 43 4.72 19.68 5.40
C GLU A 43 3.82 19.11 4.31
N VAL A 44 3.97 17.83 3.99
CA VAL A 44 3.17 17.14 2.97
C VAL A 44 1.79 16.73 3.50
N TRP A 45 1.66 16.52 4.81
CA TRP A 45 0.45 15.92 5.39
C TRP A 45 -0.19 16.75 6.51
N THR A 46 0.53 17.66 7.16
CA THR A 46 -0.01 18.46 8.26
C THR A 46 -1.11 19.41 7.77
N ASN A 47 -2.27 19.40 8.42
CA ASN A 47 -3.45 20.20 8.08
C ASN A 47 -4.04 19.94 6.68
N HIS A 48 -3.70 18.82 6.05
CA HIS A 48 -4.24 18.43 4.75
C HIS A 48 -5.06 17.14 4.87
N PRO A 49 -6.20 17.02 4.16
CA PRO A 49 -6.84 15.74 3.95
C PRO A 49 -5.96 14.88 3.04
N ILE A 50 -5.76 13.61 3.40
CA ILE A 50 -4.82 12.73 2.72
C ILE A 50 -5.58 11.53 2.17
N ILE A 51 -5.31 11.22 0.91
CA ILE A 51 -5.67 9.95 0.28
C ILE A 51 -4.39 9.14 0.17
N LEU A 52 -4.31 8.06 0.95
CA LEU A 52 -3.22 7.10 0.85
C LEU A 52 -3.70 5.92 0.01
N VAL A 53 -2.97 5.60 -1.06
CA VAL A 53 -3.25 4.43 -1.90
C VAL A 53 -2.06 3.50 -1.82
N ALA A 54 -2.31 2.21 -1.60
CA ALA A 54 -1.25 1.21 -1.58
C ALA A 54 -1.72 -0.10 -2.22
N ASN A 55 -0.93 -0.60 -3.16
CA ASN A 55 -1.00 -1.97 -3.65
C ASN A 55 0.28 -2.68 -3.17
N LEU A 56 0.25 -3.16 -1.93
CA LEU A 56 1.41 -3.80 -1.30
C LEU A 56 1.43 -5.29 -1.60
N PRO A 57 2.60 -5.95 -1.50
CA PRO A 57 2.69 -7.40 -1.60
C PRO A 57 1.74 -8.08 -0.60
N TYR A 58 0.71 -8.78 -1.10
CA TYR A 58 -0.36 -9.34 -0.27
C TYR A 58 -0.56 -10.84 -0.41
N ILE A 59 0.29 -11.55 -1.15
CA ILE A 59 0.16 -13.00 -1.34
C ILE A 59 0.76 -13.73 -0.12
N PRO A 60 0.02 -14.64 0.52
CA PRO A 60 0.59 -15.53 1.53
C PRO A 60 1.75 -16.38 1.00
N GLU A 61 2.81 -16.56 1.78
CA GLU A 61 4.01 -17.28 1.33
C GLU A 61 3.72 -18.71 0.84
N GLN A 62 2.86 -19.45 1.54
CA GLN A 62 2.46 -20.79 1.13
C GLN A 62 1.69 -20.77 -0.20
N MET A 63 0.81 -19.79 -0.40
CA MET A 63 0.04 -19.64 -1.63
C MET A 63 0.95 -19.30 -2.82
N PHE A 64 1.95 -18.44 -2.61
CA PHE A 64 2.93 -18.12 -3.63
C PHE A 64 3.71 -19.37 -4.05
N THR A 65 4.20 -20.14 -3.07
CA THR A 65 4.98 -21.36 -3.32
C THR A 65 4.17 -22.43 -4.05
N GLN A 66 2.88 -22.59 -3.73
CA GLN A 66 2.02 -23.64 -4.28
C GLN A 66 1.38 -23.27 -5.63
N ASN A 67 1.04 -22.01 -5.84
CA ASN A 67 0.13 -21.60 -6.93
C ASN A 67 0.74 -20.59 -7.90
N ALA A 68 1.87 -19.95 -7.60
CA ALA A 68 2.46 -19.02 -8.55
C ALA A 68 2.93 -19.80 -9.79
N PRO A 69 2.53 -19.41 -11.00
CA PRO A 69 2.98 -20.10 -12.20
C PRO A 69 4.49 -19.97 -12.36
N ASP A 70 5.12 -20.96 -13.00
CA ASP A 70 6.57 -21.06 -13.15
C ASP A 70 7.26 -19.77 -13.62
N ASN A 71 6.61 -19.01 -14.48
CA ASN A 71 7.13 -17.74 -14.98
C ASN A 71 7.16 -16.65 -13.90
N VAL A 72 6.15 -16.55 -13.05
CA VAL A 72 6.12 -15.59 -11.94
C VAL A 72 7.17 -15.97 -10.90
N GLN A 73 7.29 -17.26 -10.57
CA GLN A 73 8.31 -17.73 -9.62
C GLN A 73 9.75 -17.52 -10.12
N LYS A 74 9.97 -17.60 -11.44
CA LYS A 74 11.31 -17.52 -12.05
C LYS A 74 11.76 -16.10 -12.41
N TRP A 75 10.83 -15.22 -12.78
CA TRP A 75 11.18 -13.94 -13.41
C TRP A 75 10.81 -12.71 -12.60
N GLU A 76 9.91 -12.81 -11.63
CA GLU A 76 9.49 -11.66 -10.83
C GLU A 76 10.02 -11.74 -9.38
N PRO A 77 10.40 -10.62 -8.75
CA PRO A 77 10.96 -10.65 -7.40
C PRO A 77 9.91 -11.13 -6.40
N LYS A 78 10.21 -12.18 -5.63
CA LYS A 78 9.32 -12.70 -4.56
C LYS A 78 8.83 -11.60 -3.62
N MET A 79 9.69 -10.62 -3.32
CA MET A 79 9.37 -9.48 -2.44
C MET A 79 8.24 -8.59 -2.96
N ALA A 80 7.96 -8.59 -4.28
CA ALA A 80 6.86 -7.83 -4.86
C ALA A 80 5.48 -8.49 -4.64
N PHE A 81 5.46 -9.76 -4.20
CA PHE A 81 4.22 -10.53 -4.04
C PHE A 81 3.96 -10.97 -2.61
N VAL A 82 4.99 -11.40 -1.88
CA VAL A 82 4.82 -12.10 -0.61
C VAL A 82 4.73 -11.12 0.55
N GLY A 83 3.61 -11.15 1.27
CA GLY A 83 3.35 -10.31 2.46
C GLY A 83 3.43 -11.07 3.79
N GLY A 84 4.16 -12.18 3.85
CA GLY A 84 4.25 -13.07 5.03
C GLY A 84 3.25 -14.23 5.01
N ASP A 85 2.99 -14.82 6.17
CA ASP A 85 2.15 -16.02 6.32
C ASP A 85 0.69 -15.80 5.90
N ASP A 86 0.14 -14.63 6.20
CA ASP A 86 -1.22 -14.23 5.83
C ASP A 86 -1.26 -13.10 4.80
N GLY A 87 -0.11 -12.67 4.30
CA GLY A 87 0.02 -11.61 3.30
C GLY A 87 -0.20 -10.19 3.83
N LEU A 88 -0.21 -9.97 5.15
CA LEU A 88 -0.58 -8.67 5.74
C LEU A 88 0.55 -7.92 6.43
N ILE A 89 1.79 -8.43 6.44
CA ILE A 89 2.92 -7.80 7.15
C ILE A 89 3.10 -6.33 6.75
N TYR A 90 3.14 -6.02 5.45
CA TYR A 90 3.38 -4.65 5.00
C TYR A 90 2.20 -3.72 5.24
N TYR A 91 0.96 -4.23 5.20
CA TYR A 91 -0.20 -3.44 5.57
C TYR A 91 -0.19 -3.08 7.05
N ARG A 92 0.16 -4.03 7.93
CA ARG A 92 0.33 -3.75 9.37
C ARG A 92 1.42 -2.70 9.60
N GLN A 93 2.59 -2.90 9.00
CA GLN A 93 3.71 -1.95 9.11
C GLN A 93 3.33 -0.55 8.60
N LEU A 94 2.65 -0.45 7.45
CA LEU A 94 2.17 0.82 6.91
C LEU A 94 1.23 1.54 7.88
N LEU A 95 0.26 0.81 8.45
CA LEU A 95 -0.73 1.37 9.38
C LEU A 95 -0.07 1.81 10.70
N ASP A 96 0.91 1.05 11.19
CA ASP A 96 1.62 1.29 12.45
C ASP A 96 2.64 2.43 12.31
N GLN A 97 3.27 2.59 11.14
CA GLN A 97 4.19 3.71 10.86
C GLN A 97 3.46 5.05 10.69
N MET A 98 2.14 5.05 10.49
CA MET A 98 1.40 6.29 10.21
C MET A 98 1.37 7.21 11.43
N PRO A 99 1.90 8.45 11.34
CA PRO A 99 1.89 9.38 12.47
C PRO A 99 0.47 9.67 12.98
N LEU A 100 0.28 9.78 14.30
CA LEU A 100 -1.05 10.00 14.90
C LEU A 100 -1.78 11.23 14.34
N ALA A 101 -1.04 12.31 14.06
CA ALA A 101 -1.59 13.51 13.46
C ALA A 101 -2.09 13.28 12.03
N MET A 102 -1.38 12.44 11.26
CA MET A 102 -1.76 12.02 9.92
C MET A 102 -2.97 11.07 9.93
N GLN A 103 -3.09 10.19 10.93
CA GLN A 103 -4.18 9.21 11.00
C GLN A 103 -5.58 9.83 10.98
N SER A 104 -5.75 11.02 11.56
CA SER A 104 -7.07 11.66 11.68
C SER A 104 -7.56 12.30 10.37
N SER A 105 -6.64 12.61 9.44
CA SER A 105 -6.97 13.22 8.14
C SER A 105 -6.77 12.27 6.96
N THR A 106 -6.38 11.02 7.21
CA THR A 106 -6.06 10.04 6.16
C THR A 106 -7.20 9.06 5.90
N THR A 107 -7.62 9.00 4.64
CA THR A 107 -8.40 7.88 4.09
C THR A 107 -7.49 6.99 3.26
N CYS A 108 -7.45 5.70 3.59
CA CYS A 108 -6.63 4.74 2.86
C CYS A 108 -7.47 3.95 1.86
N PHE A 109 -6.87 3.59 0.72
CA PHE A 109 -7.39 2.62 -0.24
C PHE A 109 -6.34 1.54 -0.50
N PHE A 110 -6.71 0.30 -0.27
CA PHE A 110 -5.80 -0.85 -0.31
C PHE A 110 -6.31 -1.92 -1.28
N GLU A 111 -5.40 -2.54 -2.02
CA GLU A 111 -5.68 -3.74 -2.82
C GLU A 111 -5.28 -5.00 -2.04
N MET A 112 -6.24 -5.88 -1.72
CA MET A 112 -5.97 -7.08 -0.92
C MET A 112 -6.95 -8.22 -1.22
N MET A 113 -6.69 -9.42 -0.69
CA MET A 113 -7.59 -10.57 -0.82
C MET A 113 -8.78 -10.48 0.14
N THR A 114 -9.94 -11.04 -0.25
CA THR A 114 -11.19 -10.99 0.54
C THR A 114 -11.01 -11.41 2.00
N ARG A 115 -10.32 -12.52 2.27
CA ARG A 115 -10.12 -13.01 3.64
C ARG A 115 -9.24 -12.10 4.50
N GLN A 116 -8.38 -11.29 3.88
CA GLN A 116 -7.47 -10.40 4.58
C GLN A 116 -8.19 -9.17 5.16
N VAL A 117 -9.30 -8.77 4.54
CA VAL A 117 -10.12 -7.65 5.00
C VAL A 117 -10.65 -7.91 6.41
N GLU A 118 -11.17 -9.12 6.65
CA GLU A 118 -11.71 -9.52 7.96
C GLU A 118 -10.64 -9.56 9.05
N ILE A 119 -9.42 -9.99 8.69
CA ILE A 119 -8.28 -10.06 9.61
C ILE A 119 -7.90 -8.65 10.07
N LEU A 120 -7.64 -7.73 9.14
CA LEU A 120 -7.28 -6.36 9.48
C LEU A 120 -8.42 -5.63 10.20
N ALA A 121 -9.67 -5.84 9.79
CA ALA A 121 -10.82 -5.24 10.46
C ALA A 121 -10.91 -5.64 11.93
N LYS A 122 -10.58 -6.90 12.25
CA LYS A 122 -10.53 -7.39 13.63
C LYS A 122 -9.33 -6.84 14.39
N GLU A 123 -8.14 -6.85 13.79
CA GLU A 123 -6.89 -6.38 14.45
C GLU A 123 -6.95 -4.88 14.79
N TYR A 124 -7.56 -4.08 13.91
CA TYR A 124 -7.60 -2.63 14.04
C TYR A 124 -8.99 -2.10 14.45
N GLU A 125 -9.90 -2.97 14.94
CA GLU A 125 -11.32 -2.67 15.22
C GLU A 125 -11.56 -1.43 16.10
N LYS A 126 -10.57 -1.07 16.96
CA LYS A 126 -10.65 0.08 17.88
C LYS A 126 -10.19 1.39 17.27
N SER A 127 -9.52 1.34 16.12
CA SER A 127 -8.85 2.49 15.52
C SER A 127 -9.33 2.79 14.11
N ARG A 128 -9.77 1.76 13.37
CA ARG A 128 -10.09 1.88 11.95
C ARG A 128 -11.31 1.05 11.56
N HIS A 129 -12.10 1.63 10.68
CA HIS A 129 -13.18 0.97 9.97
C HIS A 129 -12.70 0.58 8.58
N PHE A 130 -12.98 -0.65 8.16
CA PHE A 130 -12.66 -1.18 6.84
C PHE A 130 -13.95 -1.46 6.08
N GLU A 131 -14.04 -0.93 4.87
CA GLU A 131 -15.20 -1.04 3.99
C GLU A 131 -14.74 -1.52 2.61
N GLU A 132 -15.39 -2.56 2.08
CA GLU A 132 -15.17 -2.96 0.70
C GLU A 132 -15.78 -1.93 -0.25
N VAL A 133 -14.96 -1.36 -1.14
CA VAL A 133 -15.40 -0.39 -2.15
C VAL A 133 -15.66 -1.06 -3.49
N LYS A 134 -14.82 -2.03 -3.85
CA LYS A 134 -14.90 -2.70 -5.15
C LYS A 134 -14.35 -4.12 -5.09
N THR A 135 -15.04 -5.03 -5.75
CA THR A 135 -14.54 -6.38 -6.04
C THR A 135 -13.92 -6.47 -7.43
N PHE A 136 -12.72 -7.05 -7.50
CA PHE A 136 -12.07 -7.52 -8.73
C PHE A 136 -11.93 -9.04 -8.69
N HIS A 137 -12.07 -9.74 -9.82
CA HIS A 137 -11.81 -11.19 -9.98
C HIS A 137 -11.97 -12.03 -8.70
N PHE A 138 -13.20 -12.43 -8.34
CA PHE A 138 -13.66 -13.24 -7.18
C PHE A 138 -13.02 -13.01 -5.79
N ASN A 139 -11.69 -12.91 -5.66
CA ASN A 139 -10.92 -12.85 -4.44
C ASN A 139 -10.17 -11.53 -4.20
N ILE A 140 -10.05 -10.61 -5.17
CA ILE A 140 -9.32 -9.33 -4.98
C ILE A 140 -10.32 -8.21 -4.65
N ARG A 141 -9.97 -7.34 -3.70
CA ARG A 141 -10.81 -6.24 -3.21
C ARG A 141 -10.03 -4.94 -3.16
N ILE A 142 -10.72 -3.84 -3.46
CA ILE A 142 -10.31 -2.51 -3.00
C ILE A 142 -11.06 -2.21 -1.73
N VAL A 143 -10.29 -1.98 -0.67
CA VAL A 143 -10.79 -1.72 0.67
C VAL A 143 -10.47 -0.28 1.04
N LYS A 144 -11.48 0.46 1.48
CA LYS A 144 -11.30 1.76 2.13
C LYS A 144 -11.08 1.53 3.62
N ALA A 145 -10.04 2.14 4.17
CA ALA A 145 -9.81 2.16 5.62
C ALA A 145 -9.80 3.61 6.13
N THR A 146 -10.66 3.89 7.11
CA THR A 146 -10.81 5.22 7.73
C THR A 146 -10.68 5.13 9.24
N LYS A 147 -10.21 6.20 9.89
CA LYS A 147 -10.20 6.27 11.36
C LYS A 147 -11.63 6.21 11.92
N ILE A 148 -11.81 5.51 13.04
CA ILE A 148 -13.08 5.54 13.79
C ILE A 148 -13.14 6.84 14.59
N ILE A 149 -14.26 7.56 14.47
CA ILE A 149 -14.55 8.81 15.17
C ILE A 149 -15.24 8.51 16.50
#